data_AF-A0A317TY50-F1
#
_entry.id   AF-A0A317TY50-F1
#
_cell.length_a   1.000
_cell.length_b   1.000
_cell.length_c   1.000
_cell.angle_alpha   90.00
_cell.angle_beta   90.00
_cell.angle_gamma   90.00
#
_symmetry.space_group_name_H-M   'P 1'
#
loop_
_entity.id
_entity.type
_entity.pdbx_description
1 polymer ?
#
loop_
_entity_poly.entity_id
_entity_poly.type
_entity_poly.pdbx_seq_one_letter_code
_entity_poly.pdbx_strand_id
1 'polypeptide(L)'
;MMLTYLKYHILKCIPVKEASTEEEKNKIYKFRYEVYHEEHKMIEENYDHQQKILKDAFDDKKNSLHTYTTNKTNISSACRVHYLERGLVPEENNLKYFYMSYLLLIINQ
;
A
#
# COMPACT_ATOMS: atom_id res chain seq x y z
N MET A 1 2.29 11.10 33.62
CA MET A 1 2.60 10.05 32.61
C MET A 1 1.37 9.40 31.96
N MET A 2 0.13 9.77 32.34
CA MET A 2 -1.11 9.26 31.72
C MET A 2 -1.58 10.03 30.46
N LEU A 3 -1.06 11.24 30.26
CA LEU A 3 -1.48 12.14 29.15
C LEU A 3 -0.98 11.67 27.77
N THR A 4 0.13 10.94 27.71
CA THR A 4 0.67 10.41 26.45
C THR A 4 -0.17 9.22 25.95
N TYR A 5 -0.63 8.36 26.85
CA TYR A 5 -1.41 7.15 26.51
C TYR A 5 -2.78 7.49 25.93
N LEU A 6 -3.44 8.52 26.46
CA LEU A 6 -4.75 8.98 25.97
C LEU A 6 -4.65 9.68 24.59
N LYS A 7 -3.51 10.31 24.29
CA LYS A 7 -3.28 10.99 23.01
C LYS A 7 -3.25 10.01 21.83
N TYR A 8 -2.80 8.77 22.05
CA TYR A 8 -2.83 7.70 21.06
C TYR A 8 -4.22 7.06 20.90
N HIS A 9 -5.03 7.02 21.96
CA HIS A 9 -6.42 6.53 21.87
C HIS A 9 -7.40 7.50 21.18
N ILE A 10 -7.00 8.75 20.97
CA ILE A 10 -7.76 9.75 20.17
C ILE A 10 -7.18 9.89 18.75
N LEU A 11 -6.31 8.97 18.31
CA LEU A 11 -6.12 8.78 16.88
C LEU A 11 -7.40 8.12 16.36
N LYS A 12 -8.32 8.93 15.83
CA LYS A 12 -9.42 8.44 15.00
C LYS A 12 -8.83 7.42 14.03
N CYS A 13 -9.15 6.14 14.21
CA CYS A 13 -8.75 5.11 13.25
C CYS A 13 -9.29 5.53 11.88
N ILE A 14 -8.38 5.81 10.95
CA ILE A 14 -8.75 6.17 9.59
C ILE A 14 -9.16 4.87 8.90
N PRO A 15 -10.38 4.78 8.33
CA PRO A 15 -10.81 3.56 7.67
C PRO A 15 -9.92 3.28 6.46
N VAL A 16 -9.39 2.05 6.42
CA VAL A 16 -8.67 1.52 5.27
C VAL A 16 -9.69 0.86 4.33
N LYS A 17 -9.59 1.16 3.05
CA LYS A 17 -10.44 0.59 2.00
C LYS A 17 -9.59 -0.28 1.08
N GLU A 18 -10.18 -1.35 0.57
CA GLU A 18 -9.64 -2.11 -0.55
C GLU A 18 -10.12 -1.48 -1.86
N ALA A 19 -9.23 -1.38 -2.87
CA ALA A 19 -9.60 -0.95 -4.21
C ALA A 19 -10.04 -2.17 -5.04
N SER A 20 -11.34 -2.46 -5.04
CA SER A 20 -11.89 -3.63 -5.73
C SER A 20 -12.30 -3.33 -7.18
N THR A 21 -12.43 -2.05 -7.55
CA THR A 21 -12.76 -1.62 -8.92
C THR A 21 -11.54 -1.04 -9.66
N GLU A 22 -11.55 -1.11 -10.99
CA GLU A 22 -10.50 -0.48 -11.81
C GLU A 22 -10.46 1.04 -11.64
N GLU A 23 -11.60 1.68 -11.36
CA GLU A 23 -11.63 3.12 -11.08
C GLU A 23 -10.87 3.46 -9.79
N GLU A 24 -11.05 2.67 -8.72
CA GLU A 24 -10.34 2.85 -7.46
C GLU A 24 -8.85 2.57 -7.59
N LYS A 25 -8.48 1.51 -8.31
CA LYS A 25 -7.07 1.21 -8.61
C LYS A 25 -6.41 2.32 -9.41
N ASN A 26 -7.10 2.89 -10.41
CA ASN A 26 -6.60 4.02 -11.17
C ASN A 26 -6.34 5.25 -10.31
N LYS A 27 -7.17 5.52 -9.28
CA LYS A 27 -6.91 6.59 -8.31
C LYS A 27 -5.61 6.34 -7.55
N ILE A 28 -5.33 5.07 -7.18
CA ILE A 28 -4.08 4.69 -6.52
C ILE A 28 -2.88 4.87 -7.45
N TYR A 29 -2.97 4.49 -8.74
CA TYR A 29 -1.86 4.65 -9.68
C TYR A 29 -1.51 6.12 -9.93
N LYS A 30 -2.53 7.00 -9.96
CA LYS A 30 -2.32 8.45 -10.01
C LYS A 30 -1.66 8.98 -8.74
N PHE A 31 -2.15 8.55 -7.57
CA PHE A 31 -1.56 8.92 -6.29
C PHE A 31 -0.08 8.50 -6.17
N ARG A 32 0.27 7.28 -6.63
CA ARG A 32 1.67 6.82 -6.68
C ARG A 32 2.53 7.69 -7.58
N TYR A 33 2.01 8.13 -8.72
CA TYR A 33 2.71 9.04 -9.62
C TYR A 33 2.98 10.39 -8.94
N GLU A 34 1.95 11.00 -8.34
CA GLU A 34 2.07 12.26 -7.60
C GLU A 34 3.16 12.17 -6.52
N VAL A 35 3.11 11.14 -5.67
CA VAL A 35 4.07 10.95 -4.58
C VAL A 35 5.48 10.65 -5.10
N TYR A 36 5.65 9.63 -5.94
CA TYR A 36 7.00 9.19 -6.31
C TYR A 36 7.66 10.07 -7.36
N HIS A 37 6.91 10.51 -8.38
CA HIS A 37 7.45 11.35 -9.45
C HIS A 37 7.36 12.83 -9.10
N GLU A 38 6.17 13.35 -8.76
CA GLU A 38 5.99 14.79 -8.60
C GLU A 38 6.59 15.30 -7.28
N GLU A 39 6.41 14.60 -6.15
CA GLU A 39 6.94 15.03 -4.84
C GLU A 39 8.39 14.55 -4.61
N HIS A 40 8.65 13.25 -4.75
CA HIS A 40 9.97 12.67 -4.43
C HIS A 40 10.98 12.69 -5.57
N LYS A 41 10.58 13.06 -6.79
CA LYS A 41 11.46 13.13 -7.98
C LYS A 41 12.20 11.81 -8.27
N MET A 42 11.58 10.67 -7.94
CA MET A 42 12.12 9.36 -8.28
C MET A 42 12.06 9.12 -9.79
N ILE A 43 13.02 8.36 -10.29
CA ILE A 43 13.11 7.95 -11.69
C ILE A 43 12.79 6.46 -11.75
N GLU A 44 11.69 6.10 -12.40
CA GLU A 44 11.22 4.73 -12.61
C GLU A 44 10.86 4.60 -14.10
N GLU A 45 11.12 3.43 -14.68
CA GLU A 45 10.86 3.18 -16.12
C GLU A 45 9.36 3.12 -16.45
N ASN A 46 8.53 2.81 -15.44
CA ASN A 46 7.12 2.47 -15.61
C ASN A 46 6.17 3.67 -15.43
N TYR A 47 6.69 4.90 -15.49
CA TYR A 47 5.85 6.10 -15.45
C TYR A 47 5.15 6.31 -16.80
N ASP A 48 3.81 6.36 -16.77
CA ASP A 48 3.02 6.89 -17.87
C ASP A 48 2.77 8.38 -17.62
N HIS A 49 3.59 9.23 -18.23
CA HIS A 49 3.49 10.68 -18.11
C HIS A 49 2.27 11.27 -18.82
N GLN A 50 1.68 10.56 -19.81
CA GLN A 50 0.49 11.04 -20.51
C GLN A 50 -0.75 10.90 -19.63
N GLN A 51 -0.90 9.76 -18.95
CA GLN A 51 -2.02 9.50 -18.05
C GLN A 51 -1.74 9.93 -16.60
N LYS A 52 -0.49 10.28 -16.30
CA LYS A 52 0.02 10.57 -14.94
C LYS A 52 -0.23 9.40 -13.98
N ILE A 53 0.16 8.20 -14.39
CA ILE A 53 0.02 7.00 -13.56
C ILE A 53 1.36 6.28 -13.39
N LEU A 54 1.53 5.63 -12.24
CA LEU A 54 2.58 4.67 -11.99
C LEU A 54 1.96 3.32 -11.68
N LYS A 55 2.18 2.36 -12.59
CA LYS A 55 1.68 0.99 -12.52
C LYS A 55 2.75 0.04 -13.04
N ASP A 56 2.93 -1.10 -12.40
CA ASP A 56 3.90 -2.12 -12.78
C ASP A 56 3.26 -3.52 -12.88
N ALA A 57 4.04 -4.52 -13.30
CA ALA A 57 3.56 -5.88 -13.52
C ALA A 57 3.02 -6.59 -12.27
N PHE A 58 3.33 -6.12 -11.05
CA PHE A 58 2.77 -6.66 -9.81
C PHE A 58 1.38 -6.13 -9.51
N ASP A 59 0.97 -5.01 -10.12
CA ASP A 59 -0.38 -4.45 -9.92
C ASP A 59 -1.47 -5.31 -10.59
N ASP A 60 -1.12 -6.01 -11.67
CA ASP A 60 -2.05 -6.85 -12.45
C ASP A 60 -2.12 -8.30 -11.95
N LYS A 61 -1.33 -8.67 -10.95
CA LYS A 61 -1.34 -10.05 -10.45
C LYS A 61 -2.60 -10.31 -9.60
N LYS A 62 -3.20 -11.48 -9.76
CA LYS A 62 -4.43 -11.90 -9.05
C LYS A 62 -4.29 -11.92 -7.52
N ASN A 63 -3.07 -12.12 -7.04
CA ASN A 63 -2.68 -12.13 -5.62
C ASN A 63 -2.15 -10.77 -5.15
N SER A 64 -2.42 -9.69 -5.89
CA SER A 64 -2.12 -8.31 -5.53
C SER A 64 -3.36 -7.66 -4.91
N LEU A 65 -3.18 -7.05 -3.75
CA LEU A 65 -4.22 -6.34 -3.00
C LEU A 65 -3.79 -4.89 -2.84
N HIS A 66 -4.65 -3.97 -3.27
CA HIS A 66 -4.43 -2.53 -3.11
C HIS A 66 -5.35 -1.99 -2.04
N THR A 67 -4.76 -1.31 -1.07
CA THR A 67 -5.49 -0.63 0.01
C THR A 67 -5.15 0.83 0.05
N TYR A 68 -6.08 1.65 0.54
CA TYR A 68 -5.89 3.09 0.62
C TYR A 68 -6.70 3.71 1.76
N THR A 69 -6.26 4.89 2.20
CA THR A 69 -7.02 5.76 3.09
C THR A 69 -7.40 7.03 2.37
N THR A 70 -8.42 7.73 2.87
CA THR A 70 -8.87 9.00 2.30
C THR A 70 -8.97 10.10 3.34
N ASN A 71 -8.59 11.32 2.97
CA ASN A 71 -8.89 12.55 3.71
C ASN A 71 -9.88 13.40 2.91
N LYS A 72 -11.06 13.68 3.50
CA LYS A 72 -12.22 14.34 2.88
C LYS A 72 -12.76 13.59 1.65
N THR A 73 -11.99 13.56 0.57
CA THR A 73 -12.32 12.91 -0.71
C THR A 73 -11.09 12.37 -1.46
N ASN A 74 -9.87 12.76 -1.07
CA ASN A 74 -8.65 12.40 -1.79
C ASN A 74 -7.93 11.25 -1.07
N ILE A 75 -7.20 10.45 -1.83
CA ILE A 75 -6.32 9.43 -1.26
C ILE A 75 -5.25 10.14 -0.42
N SER A 76 -5.07 9.69 0.82
CA SER A 76 -4.04 10.19 1.74
C SER A 76 -2.89 9.21 1.94
N SER A 77 -3.14 7.93 1.71
CA SER A 77 -2.11 6.89 1.68
C SER A 77 -2.59 5.72 0.84
N ALA A 78 -1.65 4.97 0.28
CA ALA A 78 -1.91 3.73 -0.43
C ALA A 78 -0.85 2.69 -0.09
N CYS A 79 -1.25 1.41 -0.11
CA CYS A 79 -0.39 0.27 0.11
C CYS A 79 -0.76 -0.84 -0.88
N ARG A 80 0.27 -1.53 -1.40
CA ARG A 80 0.12 -2.75 -2.18
C ARG A 80 0.68 -3.91 -1.40
N VAL A 81 -0.10 -4.98 -1.29
CA VAL A 81 0.31 -6.25 -0.70
C VAL A 81 0.27 -7.31 -1.79
N HIS A 82 1.27 -8.20 -1.80
CA HIS A 82 1.33 -9.31 -2.74
C HIS A 82 1.46 -10.62 -1.96
N TYR A 83 0.49 -11.52 -2.10
CA TYR A 83 0.50 -12.82 -1.44
C TYR A 83 1.35 -13.81 -2.24
N LEU A 84 2.50 -14.21 -1.73
CA LEU A 84 3.29 -15.27 -2.35
C LEU A 84 2.62 -16.62 -2.12
N GLU A 85 2.48 -17.43 -3.16
CA GLU A 85 2.03 -18.82 -2.99
C GLU A 85 3.07 -19.63 -2.22
N ARG A 86 2.59 -20.63 -1.47
CA ARG A 86 3.46 -21.52 -0.68
C ARG A 86 4.39 -22.27 -1.63
N GLY A 87 5.70 -22.08 -1.48
CA GLY A 87 6.74 -22.67 -2.34
C GLY A 87 7.32 -21.71 -3.39
N LEU A 88 6.74 -20.52 -3.58
CA LEU A 88 7.30 -19.45 -4.44
C LEU A 88 8.08 -18.40 -3.65
N VAL A 89 8.23 -18.59 -2.34
CA VAL A 89 9.11 -17.74 -1.52
C VAL A 89 10.56 -18.14 -1.84
N PRO A 90 11.38 -17.25 -2.42
CA PRO A 90 12.78 -17.55 -2.71
C PRO A 90 13.48 -17.97 -1.42
N GLU A 91 14.28 -19.04 -1.44
CA GLU A 91 14.90 -19.59 -0.22
C GLU A 91 15.71 -18.54 0.55
N GLU A 92 16.39 -17.66 -0.17
CA GLU A 92 17.15 -16.50 0.35
C GLU A 92 16.29 -15.49 1.12
N ASN A 93 14.98 -15.44 0.86
CA ASN A 93 14.05 -14.48 1.44
C ASN A 93 13.03 -15.12 2.40
N ASN A 94 13.09 -16.43 2.63
CA ASN A 94 12.16 -17.16 3.48
C ASN A 94 12.05 -16.56 4.88
N LEU A 95 13.16 -16.22 5.53
CA LEU A 95 13.15 -15.62 6.87
C LEU A 95 12.56 -14.21 6.87
N LYS A 96 12.88 -13.38 5.87
CA LYS A 96 12.43 -11.98 5.78
C LYS A 96 10.92 -11.86 5.61
N TYR A 97 10.31 -12.71 4.78
CA TYR A 97 8.86 -12.72 4.55
C TYR A 97 8.08 -13.49 5.62
N PHE A 98 8.71 -14.43 6.33
CA PHE A 98 8.13 -15.06 7.52
C PHE A 98 7.86 -14.01 8.61
N TYR A 99 8.82 -13.12 8.92
CA TYR A 99 8.59 -12.07 9.92
C TYR A 99 7.53 -11.03 9.54
N MET A 100 7.40 -10.67 8.26
CA MET A 100 6.39 -9.71 7.79
C MET A 100 4.96 -10.26 7.88
N SER A 101 4.77 -11.56 7.68
CA SER A 101 3.46 -12.21 7.83
C SER A 101 3.06 -12.36 9.31
N TYR A 102 4.02 -12.51 10.24
CA TYR A 102 3.75 -12.44 11.69
C TYR A 102 3.47 -11.03 12.20
N LEU A 103 4.06 -9.98 11.62
CA LEU A 103 3.78 -8.60 12.03
C LEU A 103 2.32 -8.22 11.76
N LEU A 104 1.74 -8.71 10.64
CA LEU A 104 0.31 -8.52 10.32
C LEU A 104 -0.62 -9.29 11.27
N LEU A 105 -0.17 -10.43 11.80
CA LEU A 105 -0.92 -11.28 12.71
C LEU A 105 -0.90 -10.77 14.17
N ILE A 106 0.19 -10.14 14.59
CA ILE A 106 0.34 -9.56 15.94
C ILE A 106 -0.40 -8.21 16.08
N ILE A 107 -0.75 -7.55 14.98
CA ILE A 107 -1.55 -6.30 15.02
C ILE A 107 -3.07 -6.57 15.12
N ASN A 108 -3.51 -7.83 15.01
CA ASN A 108 -4.91 -8.24 15.16
C ASN A 108 -5.12 -9.24 16.32
N GLN A 109 -4.49 -9.00 17.48
CA GLN A 109 -4.87 -9.63 18.75
C GLN A 109 -5.02 -8.57 19.84
#